data_AF-A0A3S0CCS8-F1
#
_entry.id   AF-A0A3S0CCS8-F1
#
_cell.length_a   1.000
_cell.length_b   1.000
_cell.length_c   1.000
_cell.angle_alpha   90.00
_cell.angle_beta   90.00
_cell.angle_gamma   90.00
#
_symmetry.space_group_name_H-M   'P 1'
#
loop_
_entity.id
_entity.type
_entity.pdbx_description
1 polymer ?
#
loop_
_entity_poly.entity_id
_entity_poly.type
_entity_poly.pdbx_seq_one_letter_code
_entity_poly.pdbx_strand_id
1 'polypeptide(L)'
;MTSEDQASTQRVDFLLEMYKQCSSHLNRHVSAMWQCVAVIAAAAAVLRVEQSSPMFDLSVCIAITLCAWLMASTYDACNWFNRNIAIISNIEKLFLETDDLRKVHPYFDRGMRPGKVIGHFKIQLYLAGCVATVLLLGHFYLRILPGFFAKGCVIEPLRGLPYLMAIIAMVFIKNLRTQHIEHEKDFAQRSPGIGVS
;
A
#
# COMPACT_ATOMS: atom_id res chain seq x y z
N MET A 1 0.36 -28.16 40.11
CA MET A 1 -0.22 -27.37 39.01
C MET A 1 -1.52 -28.04 38.64
N THR A 2 -2.64 -27.34 38.79
CA THR A 2 -3.94 -27.89 38.38
C THR A 2 -4.03 -27.89 36.85
N SER A 3 -4.97 -28.63 36.26
CA SER A 3 -5.23 -28.58 34.81
C SER A 3 -5.61 -27.17 34.33
N GLU A 4 -6.23 -26.37 35.20
CA GLU A 4 -6.59 -24.97 34.94
C GLU A 4 -5.35 -24.05 34.89
N ASP A 5 -4.40 -24.21 35.81
CA ASP A 5 -3.14 -23.46 35.80
C ASP A 5 -2.32 -23.73 34.52
N GLN A 6 -2.33 -24.98 34.05
CA GLN A 6 -1.62 -25.37 32.83
C GLN A 6 -2.28 -24.79 31.58
N ALA A 7 -3.61 -24.78 31.50
CA ALA A 7 -4.34 -24.18 30.37
C ALA A 7 -4.15 -22.65 30.31
N SER A 8 -4.12 -21.98 31.47
CA SER A 8 -3.83 -20.54 31.56
C SER A 8 -2.42 -20.22 31.03
N THR A 9 -1.42 -21.00 31.44
CA THR A 9 -0.03 -20.82 31.00
C THR A 9 0.11 -21.04 29.49
N GLN A 10 -0.49 -22.10 28.94
CA GLN A 10 -0.49 -22.36 27.49
C GLN A 10 -1.15 -21.23 26.69
N ARG A 11 -2.22 -20.63 27.20
CA ARG A 11 -2.87 -19.48 26.57
C ARG A 11 -1.95 -18.26 26.57
N VAL A 12 -1.30 -17.95 27.69
CA VAL A 12 -0.36 -16.82 27.78
C VAL A 12 0.79 -16.99 26.79
N ASP A 13 1.40 -18.18 26.75
CA ASP A 13 2.49 -18.49 25.84
C ASP A 13 2.08 -18.34 24.37
N PHE A 14 0.88 -18.83 24.02
CA PHE A 14 0.33 -18.68 22.68
C PHE A 14 0.15 -17.21 22.29
N LEU A 15 -0.40 -16.38 23.19
CA LEU A 15 -0.61 -14.96 22.94
C LEU A 15 0.70 -14.18 22.80
N LEU A 16 1.70 -14.51 23.62
CA LEU A 16 3.03 -13.91 23.52
C LEU A 16 3.73 -14.31 22.22
N GLU A 17 3.58 -15.55 21.78
CA GLU A 17 4.14 -15.97 20.49
C GLU A 17 3.43 -15.29 19.31
N MET A 18 2.10 -15.19 19.35
CA MET A 18 1.32 -14.43 18.36
C MET A 18 1.77 -12.97 18.30
N TYR A 19 1.99 -12.33 19.45
CA TYR A 19 2.51 -10.96 19.54
C TYR A 19 3.88 -10.83 18.86
N LYS A 20 4.81 -11.75 19.16
CA LYS A 20 6.16 -11.77 18.56
C LYS A 20 6.08 -11.95 17.05
N GLN A 21 5.27 -12.90 16.59
CA GLN A 21 5.08 -13.15 15.16
C GLN A 21 4.52 -11.91 14.47
N CYS A 22 3.43 -11.31 14.99
CA CYS A 22 2.83 -10.09 14.44
C CYS A 22 3.83 -8.92 14.40
N SER A 23 4.67 -8.77 15.44
CA SER A 23 5.69 -7.72 15.48
C SER A 23 6.81 -7.94 14.47
N SER A 24 7.32 -9.18 14.34
CA SER A 24 8.30 -9.56 13.32
C SER A 24 7.79 -9.29 11.90
N HIS A 25 6.53 -9.63 11.71
CA HIS A 25 5.74 -9.41 10.51
C HIS A 25 5.68 -7.93 10.10
N LEU A 26 5.40 -7.01 11.02
CA LEU A 26 5.42 -5.57 10.75
C LEU A 26 6.78 -5.12 10.20
N ASN A 27 7.88 -5.61 10.78
CA ASN A 27 9.23 -5.24 10.37
C ASN A 27 9.56 -5.70 8.93
N ARG A 28 9.06 -6.88 8.54
CA ARG A 28 9.25 -7.42 7.17
C ARG A 28 8.56 -6.56 6.10
N HIS A 29 7.37 -6.04 6.37
CA HIS A 29 6.65 -5.19 5.41
C HIS A 29 7.27 -3.81 5.24
N VAL A 30 7.90 -3.25 6.29
CA VAL A 30 8.69 -2.02 6.17
C VAL A 30 9.92 -2.26 5.29
N SER A 31 10.53 -3.45 5.36
CA SER A 31 11.67 -3.80 4.52
C SER A 31 11.30 -4.05 3.04
N ALA A 32 10.09 -4.52 2.74
CA ALA A 32 9.63 -4.73 1.35
C ALA A 32 9.54 -3.44 0.51
N MET A 33 9.60 -2.29 1.17
CA MET A 33 9.60 -0.95 0.59
C MET A 33 10.69 -0.64 -0.43
N TRP A 34 11.79 -1.38 -0.42
CA TRP A 34 12.85 -1.26 -1.41
C TRP A 34 12.38 -1.48 -2.86
N GLN A 35 11.17 -2.04 -3.05
CA GLN A 35 10.52 -2.14 -4.36
C GLN A 35 10.30 -0.78 -5.07
N CYS A 36 10.30 0.34 -4.34
CA CYS A 36 10.23 1.68 -4.96
C CYS A 36 11.42 1.98 -5.88
N VAL A 37 12.60 1.38 -5.61
CA VAL A 37 13.80 1.53 -6.45
C VAL A 37 13.56 1.00 -7.85
N ALA A 38 12.81 -0.10 -7.98
CA ALA A 38 12.48 -0.68 -9.29
C ALA A 38 11.63 0.27 -10.15
N VAL A 39 10.70 1.01 -9.53
CA VAL A 39 9.87 2.00 -10.24
C VAL A 39 10.71 3.19 -10.72
N ILE A 40 11.64 3.68 -9.90
CA ILE A 40 12.58 4.72 -10.30
C ILE A 40 13.47 4.24 -11.46
N ALA A 41 13.99 3.02 -11.37
CA ALA A 41 14.79 2.40 -12.42
C ALA A 41 13.99 2.26 -13.73
N ALA A 42 12.72 1.84 -13.64
CA ALA A 42 11.83 1.77 -14.80
C ALA A 42 11.60 3.14 -15.44
N ALA A 43 11.31 4.18 -14.65
CA ALA A 43 11.15 5.54 -15.15
C ALA A 43 12.39 6.05 -15.87
N ALA A 44 13.58 5.81 -15.30
CA ALA A 44 14.85 6.15 -15.93
C ALA A 44 15.08 5.38 -17.24
N ALA A 45 14.68 4.10 -17.30
CA ALA A 45 14.78 3.29 -18.51
C ALA A 45 13.88 3.83 -19.64
N VAL A 46 12.65 4.25 -19.34
CA VAL A 46 11.73 4.85 -20.35
C VAL A 46 12.35 6.10 -20.98
N LEU A 47 13.00 6.95 -20.19
CA LEU A 47 13.64 8.17 -20.69
C LEU A 47 14.82 7.92 -21.64
N ARG A 48 15.37 6.70 -21.67
CA ARG A 48 16.45 6.31 -22.59
C ARG A 48 15.97 5.75 -23.91
N VAL A 49 14.68 5.41 -24.03
CA VAL A 49 14.12 4.88 -25.28
C VAL A 49 13.94 6.04 -26.26
N GLU A 50 14.26 5.80 -27.53
CA GLU A 50 14.10 6.80 -28.58
C GLU A 50 12.63 7.21 -28.72
N GLN A 51 12.36 8.51 -28.59
CA GLN A 51 11.01 9.07 -28.49
C GLN A 51 10.18 8.89 -29.78
N SER A 52 10.83 8.67 -30.92
CA SER A 52 10.19 8.42 -32.20
C SER A 52 9.65 6.98 -32.30
N SER A 53 10.22 6.04 -31.54
CA SER A 53 9.96 4.61 -31.66
C SER A 53 8.61 4.21 -31.06
N PRO A 54 7.84 3.29 -31.68
CA PRO A 54 6.64 2.70 -31.06
C PRO A 54 6.96 1.98 -29.74
N MET A 55 8.22 1.61 -29.50
CA MET A 55 8.65 1.05 -28.22
C MET A 55 8.58 2.05 -27.07
N PHE A 56 8.61 3.36 -27.36
CA PHE A 56 8.44 4.40 -26.35
C PHE A 56 7.05 4.33 -25.71
N ASP A 57 5.99 4.26 -26.53
CA ASP A 57 4.60 4.19 -26.05
C ASP A 57 4.39 2.94 -25.16
N LEU A 58 4.92 1.79 -25.58
CA LEU A 58 4.88 0.55 -24.81
C LEU A 58 5.67 0.64 -23.50
N SER A 59 6.83 1.29 -23.51
CA SER A 59 7.66 1.48 -22.31
C SER A 59 6.94 2.33 -21.27
N VAL A 60 6.23 3.38 -21.70
CA VAL A 60 5.39 4.21 -20.82
C VAL A 60 4.25 3.36 -20.24
N CYS A 61 3.57 2.52 -21.04
CA CYS A 61 2.56 1.59 -20.52
C CYS A 61 3.10 0.68 -19.41
N ILE A 62 4.27 0.07 -19.63
CA ILE A 62 4.90 -0.81 -18.63
C ILE A 62 5.22 -0.02 -17.36
N ALA A 63 5.78 1.18 -17.48
CA ALA A 63 6.11 2.01 -16.32
C ALA A 63 4.86 2.43 -15.53
N ILE A 64 3.75 2.77 -16.20
CA ILE A 64 2.46 3.06 -15.55
C ILE A 64 1.93 1.81 -14.82
N THR A 65 2.00 0.63 -15.44
CA THR A 65 1.63 -0.63 -14.80
C THR A 65 2.46 -0.91 -13.55
N LEU A 66 3.78 -0.64 -13.59
CA LEU A 66 4.66 -0.79 -12.42
C LEU A 66 4.33 0.21 -11.32
N CYS A 67 3.98 1.46 -11.66
CA CYS A 67 3.49 2.43 -10.68
C CYS A 67 2.19 1.96 -10.03
N ALA A 68 1.25 1.43 -10.82
CA ALA A 68 0.01 0.86 -10.32
C ALA A 68 0.27 -0.35 -9.39
N TRP A 69 1.14 -1.27 -9.82
CA TRP A 69 1.53 -2.42 -9.01
C TRP A 69 2.14 -1.99 -7.68
N LEU A 70 3.07 -1.02 -7.68
CA LEU A 70 3.62 -0.46 -6.46
C LEU A 70 2.53 0.10 -5.55
N MET A 71 1.60 0.90 -6.08
CA MET A 71 0.49 1.44 -5.28
C MET A 71 -0.39 0.33 -4.69
N ALA A 72 -0.68 -0.72 -5.46
CA ALA A 72 -1.45 -1.87 -5.00
C ALA A 72 -0.74 -2.59 -3.86
N SER A 73 0.55 -2.88 -4.02
CA SER A 73 1.37 -3.51 -2.98
C SER A 73 1.48 -2.65 -1.72
N THR A 74 1.53 -1.32 -1.86
CA THR A 74 1.51 -0.40 -0.72
C THR A 74 0.18 -0.44 0.03
N TYR A 75 -0.97 -0.51 -0.67
CA TYR A 75 -2.27 -0.65 -0.02
C TYR A 75 -2.42 -1.99 0.71
N ASP A 76 -2.00 -3.08 0.08
CA ASP A 76 -2.03 -4.41 0.71
C ASP A 76 -1.14 -4.47 1.96
N ALA A 77 0.09 -3.96 1.86
CA ALA A 77 1.00 -3.86 3.00
C ALA A 77 0.41 -2.99 4.12
N CYS A 78 -0.27 -1.89 3.79
CA CYS A 78 -0.91 -1.04 4.78
C CYS A 78 -2.07 -1.74 5.50
N ASN A 79 -2.95 -2.41 4.75
CA ASN A 79 -4.06 -3.18 5.31
C ASN A 79 -3.55 -4.28 6.25
N TRP A 80 -2.52 -4.99 5.80
CA TRP A 80 -1.90 -6.03 6.59
C TRP A 80 -1.24 -5.48 7.87
N PHE A 81 -0.56 -4.33 7.77
CA PHE A 81 0.01 -3.65 8.94
C PHE A 81 -1.07 -3.26 9.94
N ASN A 82 -2.16 -2.63 9.48
CA ASN A 82 -3.26 -2.20 10.32
C ASN A 82 -3.88 -3.38 11.09
N ARG A 83 -4.06 -4.53 10.43
CA ARG A 83 -4.56 -5.75 11.06
C ARG A 83 -3.60 -6.30 12.14
N ASN A 84 -2.29 -6.33 11.87
CA ASN A 84 -1.32 -6.83 12.85
C ASN A 84 -1.24 -5.92 14.09
N ILE A 85 -1.26 -4.60 13.90
CA ILE A 85 -1.34 -3.65 15.02
C ILE A 85 -2.60 -3.84 15.84
N ALA A 86 -3.73 -4.11 15.18
CA ALA A 86 -4.98 -4.37 15.88
C ALA A 86 -4.93 -5.65 16.73
N ILE A 87 -4.35 -6.73 16.21
CA ILE A 87 -4.14 -7.96 16.96
C ILE A 87 -3.22 -7.71 18.15
N ILE A 88 -2.09 -7.03 17.93
CA ILE A 88 -1.15 -6.64 18.98
C ILE A 88 -1.86 -5.83 20.07
N SER A 89 -2.59 -4.78 19.70
CA SER A 89 -3.36 -3.95 20.64
C SER A 89 -4.37 -4.78 21.43
N ASN A 90 -5.10 -5.69 20.78
CA ASN A 90 -6.04 -6.56 21.48
C ASN A 90 -5.35 -7.52 22.46
N ILE A 91 -4.14 -8.00 22.13
CA ILE A 91 -3.33 -8.83 23.04
C ILE A 91 -2.84 -7.98 24.22
N GLU A 92 -2.29 -6.79 23.96
CA GLU A 92 -1.78 -5.88 24.99
C GLU A 92 -2.85 -5.52 26.03
N LYS A 93 -4.10 -5.30 25.60
CA LYS A 93 -5.23 -5.04 26.50
C LYS A 93 -5.58 -6.20 27.44
N LEU A 94 -5.09 -7.42 27.17
CA LEU A 94 -5.24 -8.56 28.09
C LEU A 94 -4.20 -8.56 29.21
N PHE A 95 -3.12 -7.81 29.07
CA PHE A 95 -1.97 -7.83 29.98
C PHE A 95 -1.69 -6.48 30.65
N LEU A 96 -2.06 -5.37 30.00
CA LEU A 96 -1.76 -4.02 30.46
C LEU A 96 -2.93 -3.42 31.22
N GLU A 97 -2.62 -2.67 32.28
CA GLU A 97 -3.57 -1.87 33.04
C GLU A 97 -3.74 -0.47 32.44
N THR A 98 -4.81 0.24 32.82
CA THR A 98 -5.08 1.62 32.40
C THR A 98 -3.92 2.57 32.74
N ASP A 99 -3.21 2.33 33.84
CA ASP A 99 -2.05 3.15 34.26
C ASP A 99 -0.81 2.90 33.38
N ASP A 100 -0.68 1.71 32.78
CA ASP A 100 0.41 1.38 31.87
C ASP A 100 0.34 2.19 30.56
N LEU A 101 -0.86 2.67 30.18
CA LEU A 101 -1.03 3.61 29.07
C LEU A 101 -0.24 4.90 29.26
N ARG A 102 -0.08 5.35 30.51
CA ARG A 102 0.71 6.53 30.87
C ARG A 102 2.19 6.20 30.98
N LYS A 103 2.53 5.01 31.49
CA LYS A 103 3.92 4.61 31.78
C LYS A 103 4.69 4.17 30.53
N VAL A 104 4.01 3.52 29.58
CA VAL A 104 4.66 2.90 28.42
C VAL A 104 4.44 3.75 27.16
N HIS A 105 3.22 3.78 26.60
CA HIS A 105 2.86 4.77 25.59
C HIS A 105 1.33 4.94 25.41
N PRO A 106 0.86 6.17 25.11
CA PRO A 106 -0.58 6.50 25.06
C PRO A 106 -1.29 6.05 23.78
N TYR A 107 -0.63 5.27 22.92
CA TYR A 107 -1.18 4.86 21.62
C TYR A 107 -1.83 3.47 21.63
N PHE A 108 -1.70 2.70 22.72
CA PHE A 108 -2.33 1.38 22.86
C PHE A 108 -3.86 1.42 22.88
N ASP A 109 -4.44 2.49 23.42
CA ASP A 109 -5.90 2.66 23.51
C ASP A 109 -6.51 3.29 22.24
N ARG A 110 -5.66 3.73 21.30
CA ARG A 110 -6.15 4.17 19.99
C ARG A 110 -6.45 2.90 19.19
N GLY A 111 -7.65 2.35 19.41
CA GLY A 111 -8.16 1.22 18.65
C GLY A 111 -8.08 1.41 17.14
N MET A 112 -8.48 0.38 16.39
CA MET A 112 -8.33 0.36 14.94
C MET A 112 -8.83 1.64 14.24
N ARG A 113 -8.09 2.06 13.21
CA ARG A 113 -8.42 3.20 12.37
C ARG A 113 -8.62 2.75 10.92
N PRO A 114 -9.79 2.20 10.56
CA PRO A 114 -10.07 1.74 9.21
C PRO A 114 -9.83 2.83 8.17
N GLY A 115 -9.22 2.45 7.06
CA GLY A 115 -8.92 3.28 5.90
C GLY A 115 -7.77 4.27 6.07
N LYS A 116 -7.05 4.26 7.20
CA LYS A 116 -5.91 5.15 7.40
C LYS A 116 -4.63 4.52 6.89
N VAL A 117 -4.08 5.14 5.84
CA VAL A 117 -2.74 4.82 5.36
C VAL A 117 -1.70 5.38 6.30
N ILE A 118 -0.71 4.57 6.65
CA ILE A 118 0.41 4.96 7.52
C ILE A 118 1.27 6.00 6.81
N GLY A 119 1.84 6.94 7.57
CA GLY A 119 2.64 8.03 7.03
C GLY A 119 3.70 7.59 6.02
N HIS A 120 4.45 6.52 6.34
CA HIS A 120 5.48 6.03 5.44
C HIS A 120 4.91 5.46 4.12
N PHE A 121 3.82 4.70 4.18
CA PHE A 121 3.16 4.18 2.97
C PHE A 121 2.57 5.30 2.09
N LYS A 122 2.15 6.43 2.68
CA LYS A 122 1.72 7.59 1.88
C LYS A 122 2.85 8.14 0.99
N ILE A 123 4.08 8.16 1.50
CA ILE A 123 5.24 8.63 0.74
C ILE A 123 5.43 7.77 -0.51
N GLN A 124 5.30 6.45 -0.40
CA GLN A 124 5.39 5.54 -1.55
C GLN A 124 4.27 5.78 -2.58
N LEU A 125 3.02 5.96 -2.10
CA LEU A 125 1.89 6.28 -2.98
C LEU A 125 2.11 7.60 -3.73
N TYR A 126 2.62 8.63 -3.04
CA TYR A 126 2.94 9.91 -3.68
C TYR A 126 4.08 9.78 -4.67
N LEU A 127 5.13 9.01 -4.35
CA LEU A 127 6.22 8.76 -5.27
C LEU A 127 5.73 8.08 -6.55
N ALA A 128 4.95 6.99 -6.44
CA ALA A 128 4.37 6.30 -7.57
C ALA A 128 3.48 7.21 -8.42
N GLY A 129 2.61 8.00 -7.76
CA GLY A 129 1.75 8.96 -8.43
C GLY A 129 2.52 10.07 -9.15
N CYS A 130 3.57 10.61 -8.53
CA CYS A 130 4.43 11.63 -9.13
C CYS A 130 5.16 11.08 -10.37
N VAL A 131 5.75 9.89 -10.27
CA VAL A 131 6.44 9.25 -11.40
C VAL A 131 5.46 9.01 -12.56
N ALA A 132 4.29 8.41 -12.29
CA ALA A 132 3.27 8.19 -13.31
C ALA A 132 2.82 9.50 -13.96
N THR A 133 2.62 10.56 -13.17
CA THR A 133 2.20 11.88 -13.68
C THR A 133 3.27 12.48 -14.59
N VAL A 134 4.54 12.48 -14.17
CA VAL A 134 5.66 13.00 -14.98
C VAL A 134 5.78 12.23 -16.29
N LEU A 135 5.67 10.90 -16.26
CA LEU A 135 5.73 10.08 -17.47
C LEU A 135 4.58 10.35 -18.42
N LEU A 136 3.34 10.49 -17.93
CA LEU A 136 2.18 10.79 -18.76
C LEU A 136 2.26 12.21 -19.36
N LEU A 137 2.67 13.21 -18.57
CA LEU A 137 2.85 14.58 -19.06
C LEU A 137 3.98 14.67 -20.09
N GLY A 138 5.10 14.00 -19.84
CA GLY A 138 6.21 13.92 -20.78
C GLY A 138 5.79 13.23 -22.08
N HIS A 139 5.11 12.09 -21.98
CA HIS A 139 4.56 11.39 -23.13
C HIS A 139 3.55 12.24 -23.91
N PHE A 140 2.67 12.98 -23.22
CA PHE A 140 1.72 13.90 -23.85
C PHE A 140 2.43 15.00 -24.64
N TYR A 141 3.38 15.67 -24.00
CA TYR A 141 4.14 16.76 -24.59
C TYR A 141 4.95 16.31 -25.81
N LEU A 142 5.56 15.13 -25.76
CA LEU A 142 6.45 14.64 -26.83
C LEU A 142 5.71 13.94 -27.97
N ARG A 143 4.62 13.20 -27.69
CA ARG A 143 3.96 12.32 -28.69
C ARG A 143 2.61 12.82 -29.17
N ILE A 144 1.82 13.42 -28.28
CA ILE A 144 0.44 13.81 -28.56
C ILE A 144 0.38 15.25 -29.04
N LEU A 145 1.01 16.18 -28.31
CA LEU A 145 0.94 17.61 -28.59
C LEU A 145 1.41 17.97 -30.01
N PRO A 146 2.55 17.46 -30.53
CA PRO A 146 2.99 17.77 -31.89
C PRO A 146 2.03 17.24 -32.96
N GLY A 147 1.32 16.14 -32.68
CA GLY A 147 0.35 15.54 -33.60
C GLY A 147 -0.85 16.45 -33.90
N PHE A 148 -1.27 17.29 -32.93
CA PHE A 148 -2.35 18.25 -33.14
C PHE A 148 -1.99 19.39 -34.09
N PHE A 149 -0.70 19.72 -34.21
CA PHE A 149 -0.22 20.82 -35.05
C PHE A 149 0.31 20.35 -36.41
N ALA A 150 0.42 19.03 -36.63
CA ALA A 150 0.84 18.47 -37.90
C ALA A 150 -0.28 18.54 -38.95
N LYS A 151 0.05 18.92 -40.19
CA LYS A 151 -0.90 18.88 -41.31
C LYS A 151 -1.21 17.42 -41.67
N GLY A 152 -2.49 17.05 -41.62
CA GLY A 152 -2.96 15.68 -41.91
C GLY A 152 -3.01 14.79 -40.68
N CYS A 153 -3.69 15.24 -39.62
CA CYS A 153 -3.87 14.52 -38.35
C CYS A 153 -4.33 13.07 -38.57
N VAL A 154 -3.38 12.13 -38.56
CA VAL A 154 -3.66 10.70 -38.51
C VAL A 154 -3.72 10.32 -37.04
N ILE A 155 -4.91 9.93 -36.58
CA ILE A 155 -5.08 9.40 -35.22
C ILE A 155 -4.41 8.02 -35.20
N GLU A 156 -3.29 7.91 -34.49
CA GLU A 156 -2.62 6.65 -34.21
C GLU A 156 -3.12 6.10 -32.86
N PRO A 157 -3.96 5.03 -32.84
CA PRO A 157 -4.55 4.52 -31.60
C PRO A 157 -3.52 4.10 -30.55
N LEU A 158 -2.34 3.66 -30.99
CA LEU A 158 -1.27 3.20 -30.11
C LEU A 158 -0.75 4.32 -29.19
N ARG A 159 -0.77 5.58 -29.63
CA ARG A 159 -0.39 6.74 -28.79
C ARG A 159 -1.37 6.98 -27.66
N GLY A 160 -2.60 6.46 -27.76
CA GLY A 160 -3.60 6.52 -26.69
C GLY A 160 -3.39 5.48 -25.59
N LEU A 161 -2.57 4.45 -25.83
CA LEU A 161 -2.44 3.28 -24.96
C LEU A 161 -1.97 3.61 -23.54
N PRO A 162 -0.99 4.51 -23.31
CA PRO A 162 -0.56 4.87 -21.95
C PRO A 162 -1.68 5.49 -21.11
N TYR A 163 -2.56 6.27 -21.72
CA TYR A 163 -3.67 6.92 -21.02
C TYR A 163 -4.79 5.93 -20.70
N LEU A 164 -5.10 5.04 -21.65
CA LEU A 164 -6.03 3.94 -21.39
C LEU A 164 -5.51 3.07 -20.24
N MET A 165 -4.21 2.75 -20.24
CA MET A 165 -3.58 2.00 -19.15
C MET A 165 -3.65 2.75 -17.82
N ALA A 166 -3.42 4.07 -17.81
CA ALA A 166 -3.57 4.89 -16.62
C ALA A 166 -5.01 4.87 -16.07
N ILE A 167 -6.03 4.91 -16.93
CA ILE A 167 -7.43 4.80 -16.53
C ILE A 167 -7.70 3.43 -15.91
N ILE A 168 -7.27 2.34 -16.56
CA ILE A 168 -7.41 0.98 -16.05
C ILE A 168 -6.74 0.86 -14.68
N ALA A 169 -5.51 1.36 -14.54
CA ALA A 169 -4.77 1.38 -13.29
C ALA A 169 -5.52 2.14 -12.19
N MET A 170 -6.05 3.35 -12.48
CA MET A 170 -6.81 4.13 -11.50
C MET A 170 -8.06 3.39 -11.02
N VAL A 171 -8.82 2.77 -11.94
CA VAL A 171 -10.02 1.99 -11.58
C VAL A 171 -9.64 0.78 -10.72
N PHE A 172 -8.60 0.04 -11.12
CA PHE A 172 -8.09 -1.10 -10.36
C PHE A 172 -7.69 -0.71 -8.93
N ILE A 173 -6.89 0.35 -8.78
CA ILE A 173 -6.43 0.83 -7.47
C ILE A 173 -7.59 1.34 -6.61
N LYS A 174 -8.57 2.02 -7.22
CA LYS A 174 -9.77 2.47 -6.50
C LYS A 174 -10.55 1.27 -5.96
N ASN A 175 -10.77 0.24 -6.78
CA ASN A 175 -11.51 -0.96 -6.37
C ASN A 175 -10.79 -1.71 -5.25
N LEU A 176 -9.47 -1.91 -5.40
CA LEU A 176 -8.64 -2.56 -4.39
C LEU A 176 -8.70 -1.81 -3.05
N ARG A 177 -8.57 -0.48 -3.09
CA ARG A 177 -8.68 0.35 -1.89
C ARG A 177 -10.04 0.21 -1.20
N THR A 178 -11.13 0.19 -1.97
CA THR A 178 -12.48 0.00 -1.41
C THR A 178 -12.61 -1.35 -0.71
N GLN A 179 -12.16 -2.43 -1.34
CA GLN A 179 -12.18 -3.78 -0.76
C GLN A 179 -11.40 -3.84 0.56
N HIS A 180 -10.21 -3.24 0.61
CA HIS A 180 -9.42 -3.20 1.86
C HIS A 180 -10.13 -2.42 2.96
N ILE A 181 -10.73 -1.27 2.64
CA ILE A 181 -11.49 -0.48 3.64
C ILE A 181 -12.67 -1.29 4.18
N GLU A 182 -13.37 -2.04 3.33
CA GLU A 182 -14.48 -2.90 3.75
C GLU A 182 -14.00 -4.04 4.64
N HIS A 183 -12.88 -4.69 4.31
CA HIS A 183 -12.30 -5.75 5.13
C HIS A 183 -11.81 -5.23 6.49
N GLU A 184 -11.20 -4.05 6.54
CA GLU A 184 -10.79 -3.43 7.81
C GLU A 184 -12.00 -3.06 8.68
N LYS A 185 -13.10 -2.62 8.08
CA LYS A 185 -14.36 -2.36 8.80
C LYS A 185 -14.97 -3.64 9.35
N ASP A 186 -15.06 -4.70 8.55
CA ASP A 186 -15.57 -6.00 8.98
C ASP A 186 -14.72 -6.58 10.13
N PHE A 187 -13.39 -6.51 10.00
CA PHE A 187 -12.48 -6.94 11.05
C PHE A 187 -12.65 -6.11 12.34
N ALA A 188 -12.80 -4.78 12.24
CA ALA A 188 -13.05 -3.93 13.40
C ALA A 188 -14.39 -4.23 14.10
N GLN A 189 -15.41 -4.63 13.35
CA GLN A 189 -16.71 -5.02 13.91
C GLN A 189 -16.67 -6.40 14.58
N ARG A 190 -15.97 -7.37 14.00
CA ARG A 190 -15.89 -8.74 14.51
C ARG A 190 -14.87 -8.92 15.63
N SER A 191 -13.86 -8.06 15.70
CA SER A 191 -12.77 -8.15 16.67
C SER A 191 -12.50 -6.80 17.34
N PRO A 192 -13.50 -6.21 18.02
CA PRO A 192 -13.37 -4.88 18.63
C PRO A 192 -12.36 -4.84 19.79
N GLY A 193 -11.96 -6.01 20.31
CA GLY A 193 -11.15 -6.12 21.51
C GLY A 193 -11.97 -5.89 22.78
N ILE A 194 -11.29 -5.94 23.92
CA ILE A 194 -11.85 -5.57 25.22
C ILE A 194 -11.58 -4.07 25.43
N GLY A 195 -12.46 -3.35 26.13
CA GLY A 195 -12.13 -2.01 26.62
C GLY A 195 -11.06 -2.13 27.72
N VAL A 196 -10.12 -1.18 27.79
CA VAL A 196 -9.23 -1.09 28.96
C VAL A 196 -10.07 -0.49 30.09
N SER A 197 -10.43 -1.31 31.07
CA SER A 197 -11.12 -0.86 32.29
C SER A 197 -10.14 -0.24 33.30
#